data_AF-A0A090W695-F1
#
_entry.id   AF-A0A090W695-F1
#
_cell.length_a   1.000
_cell.length_b   1.000
_cell.length_c   1.000
_cell.angle_alpha   90.00
_cell.angle_beta   90.00
_cell.angle_gamma   90.00
#
_symmetry.space_group_name_H-M   'P 1'
#
loop_
_entity.id
_entity.type
_entity.pdbx_description
1 polymer ?
#
loop_
_entity_poly.entity_id
_entity_poly.type
_entity_poly.pdbx_seq_one_letter_code
_entity_poly.pdbx_strand_id
1 'polypeptide(L)' 'MWNGKMLHKKMKRCNVGEADLIAKLREANVHDFNEVKAVIFESTGDVSVIHNNENKKVEPQLLKDVNTQSLFFNKENV' A
#
# COMPACT_ATOMS: atom_id res chain seq x y z
N MET A 1 1.11 -0.62 2.40
CA MET A 1 -0.01 -1.58 2.59
C MET A 1 -0.45 -2.08 1.22
N TRP A 2 -0.99 -3.29 1.11
CA TRP A 2 -1.50 -3.84 -0.17
C TRP A 2 -2.72 -4.73 0.05
N ASN A 3 -3.82 -4.46 -0.66
CA ASN A 3 -5.13 -5.12 -0.51
C ASN A 3 -5.52 -5.33 0.98
N GLY A 4 -5.67 -4.26 1.75
CA GLY A 4 -6.04 -4.39 3.17
C GLY A 4 -4.93 -4.83 4.12
N LYS A 5 -3.78 -5.31 3.61
CA LYS A 5 -2.75 -5.92 4.47
C LYS A 5 -1.55 -5.01 4.68
N MET A 6 -1.19 -4.83 5.95
CA MET A 6 0.05 -4.18 6.34
C MET A 6 1.25 -5.04 5.97
N LEU A 7 2.30 -4.39 5.47
CA LEU A 7 3.52 -5.05 5.00
C LEU A 7 4.66 -4.72 5.95
N HIS A 8 4.62 -5.25 7.18
CA HIS A 8 5.53 -4.85 8.27
C HIS A 8 7.02 -4.88 7.88
N LYS A 9 7.46 -5.89 7.12
CA LYS A 9 8.85 -5.94 6.61
C LYS A 9 9.21 -4.74 5.72
N LYS A 10 8.28 -4.29 4.87
CA LYS A 10 8.48 -3.10 4.01
C LYS A 10 8.37 -1.82 4.80
N MET A 11 7.39 -1.70 5.69
CA MET A 11 7.24 -0.54 6.58
C MET A 11 8.50 -0.30 7.39
N LYS A 12 9.09 -1.36 7.97
CA LYS A 12 10.37 -1.28 8.67
C LYS A 12 11.53 -0.80 7.77
N ARG A 13 11.60 -1.25 6.52
CA ARG A 13 12.63 -0.76 5.55
C ARG A 13 12.45 0.70 5.16
N CYS A 14 11.20 1.18 5.14
CA CYS A 14 10.87 2.58 4.89
C CYS A 14 10.95 3.46 6.15
N ASN A 15 11.33 2.88 7.31
CA ASN A 15 11.33 3.57 8.61
C ASN A 15 9.97 4.20 8.95
N VAL A 16 8.88 3.51 8.63
CA VAL A 16 7.51 3.94 8.91
C VAL A 16 6.88 3.08 10.00
N GLY A 17 6.35 3.72 11.03
CA GLY A 17 5.60 3.07 12.10
C GLY A 17 4.16 2.74 11.69
N GLU A 18 3.53 1.85 12.44
CA GLU A 18 2.11 1.55 12.24
C GLU A 18 1.23 2.78 12.51
N ALA A 19 1.54 3.55 13.55
CA ALA A 19 0.81 4.78 13.88
C ALA A 19 0.85 5.81 12.74
N ASP A 20 1.97 5.95 12.04
CA ASP A 20 2.11 6.86 10.89
C ASP A 20 1.23 6.40 9.72
N LEU A 21 1.24 5.10 9.43
CA LEU A 21 0.37 4.52 8.41
C LEU A 21 -1.11 4.75 8.75
N ILE A 22 -1.51 4.48 10.00
CA ILE A 22 -2.88 4.72 10.47
C ILE A 22 -3.26 6.20 10.37
N ALA A 23 -2.35 7.12 10.70
CA ALA A 23 -2.60 8.56 10.55
C ALA A 23 -2.88 8.94 9.08
N LYS A 24 -2.10 8.40 8.15
CA LYS A 24 -2.31 8.62 6.71
C LYS A 24 -3.59 7.98 6.17
N LEU A 25 -4.00 6.83 6.69
CA LEU A 25 -5.29 6.24 6.36
C LEU A 25 -6.46 7.12 6.83
N ARG A 26 -6.37 7.71 8.04
CA ARG A 26 -7.37 8.68 8.53
C ARG A 26 -7.41 9.95 7.67
N GLU A 27 -6.26 10.48 7.27
CA GLU A 27 -6.15 11.64 6.37
C GLU A 27 -6.83 11.37 5.02
N ALA A 28 -6.75 10.13 4.52
CA ALA A 28 -7.41 9.68 3.31
C ALA A 28 -8.89 9.29 3.50
N ASN A 29 -9.49 9.52 4.67
CA ASN A 29 -10.86 9.12 5.01
C ASN A 29 -11.13 7.62 4.84
N VAL A 30 -10.14 6.78 5.15
CA VAL A 30 -10.32 5.33 5.15
C VAL A 30 -11.13 4.91 6.38
N HIS A 31 -12.24 4.24 6.16
CA HIS A 31 -13.15 3.68 7.17
C HIS A 31 -12.92 2.17 7.38
N ASP A 32 -12.48 1.44 6.36
CA ASP A 32 -12.17 0.00 6.43
C ASP A 32 -10.91 -0.31 5.60
N PHE A 33 -9.95 -1.04 6.18
CA PHE A 33 -8.74 -1.45 5.47
C PHE A 33 -9.01 -2.21 4.16
N ASN A 34 -10.10 -2.95 4.05
CA ASN A 34 -10.47 -3.68 2.84
C ASN A 34 -10.74 -2.76 1.64
N GLU A 35 -11.07 -1.49 1.88
CA GLU A 35 -11.23 -0.50 0.82
C GLU A 35 -9.90 0.06 0.31
N VAL A 36 -8.75 -0.36 0.88
CA VAL A 36 -7.44 0.13 0.47
C VAL A 36 -6.75 -0.86 -0.44
N LYS A 37 -6.51 -0.44 -1.68
CA LYS A 37 -5.73 -1.19 -2.66
C LYS A 37 -4.25 -1.14 -2.36
N ALA A 38 -3.73 0.07 -2.16
CA ALA A 38 -2.31 0.31 -1.95
C ALA A 38 -2.10 1.55 -1.08
N VAL A 39 -1.06 1.50 -0.25
CA VAL A 39 -0.47 2.69 0.34
C VAL A 39 0.99 2.74 -0.10
N ILE A 40 1.35 3.84 -0.73
CA ILE A 40 2.65 4.08 -1.37
C ILE A 40 3.34 5.22 -0.62
N PHE A 41 4.59 4.99 -0.21
CA PHE A 41 5.44 6.01 0.38
C PHE A 41 6.23 6.67 -0.75
N GLU A 42 5.99 7.95 -0.97
CA GLU A 42 6.62 8.72 -2.04
C GLU A 42 7.98 9.26 -1.58
N SER A 43 8.92 9.43 -2.51
CA SER A 43 10.25 9.97 -2.23
C SER A 43 10.24 11.42 -1.72
N THR A 44 9.13 12.14 -1.96
CA THR A 44 8.87 13.49 -1.44
C THR A 44 8.57 13.53 0.05
N GLY A 45 8.37 12.36 0.69
CA GLY A 45 7.88 12.25 2.06
C GLY A 45 6.36 12.21 2.19
N ASP A 46 5.63 12.31 1.07
CA ASP A 46 4.18 12.17 1.07
C ASP A 46 3.73 10.70 1.00
N VAL A 47 2.44 10.46 1.22
CA VAL A 47 1.83 9.13 1.19
C VAL A 47 0.59 9.12 0.31
N SER A 48 0.65 8.35 -0.76
CA SER A 48 -0.48 8.13 -1.66
C SER A 48 -1.32 6.93 -1.17
N VAL A 49 -2.65 7.10 -1.09
CA VAL A 49 -3.60 6.02 -0.80
C VAL A 49 -4.45 5.75 -2.05
N ILE A 50 -4.41 4.51 -2.54
CA ILE A 50 -5.28 4.05 -3.64
C ILE A 50 -6.42 3.25 -3.02
N HIS A 51 -7.65 3.75 -3.18
CA HIS A 51 -8.86 3.05 -2.75
C HIS A 51 -9.27 1.93 -3.72
N ASN A 52 -10.08 0.99 -3.24
CA ASN A 52 -10.50 -0.23 -3.92
C ASN A 52 -12.02 -0.41 -3.85
N ASN A 53 -12.78 0.59 -4.30
CA ASN A 53 -14.24 0.56 -4.18
C ASN A 53 -14.91 -0.56 -5.02
N GLU A 54 -14.24 -1.04 -6.08
CA GLU A 54 -14.82 -2.00 -7.05
C GLU A 54 -13.85 -3.11 -7.47
N ASN A 55 -12.89 -3.49 -6.63
CA ASN A 55 -11.86 -4.49 -6.98
C ASN A 55 -11.07 -4.18 -8.27
N LYS A 56 -10.91 -2.88 -8.58
CA LYS A 56 -10.18 -2.42 -9.77
C LYS A 56 -8.71 -2.84 -9.67
N LYS A 57 -8.16 -3.25 -10.81
CA LYS A 57 -6.72 -3.45 -10.94
C LYS A 57 -6.03 -2.09 -10.92
N VAL A 58 -4.87 -2.03 -10.27
CA VAL A 58 -3.99 -0.86 -10.39
C VAL A 58 -3.27 -0.97 -11.72
N GLU A 59 -3.29 0.10 -12.51
CA GLU A 59 -2.52 0.19 -13.75
C GLU A 59 -1.03 0.04 -13.44
N PRO A 60 -0.30 -0.91 -14.05
CA PRO A 60 1.12 -1.14 -13.78
C PRO A 60 2.00 0.11 -13.81
N GLN A 61 1.70 1.07 -14.68
CA GLN A 61 2.45 2.33 -14.79
C GLN A 61 2.46 3.14 -13.48
N LEU A 62 1.40 3.04 -12.66
CA LEU A 62 1.31 3.72 -11.36
C LEU A 62 2.23 3.11 -10.30
N LEU A 63 2.77 1.92 -10.56
CA LEU A 63 3.63 1.17 -9.62
C LEU A 63 5.07 1.05 -10.12
N LYS A 64 5.43 1.70 -11.24
CA LYS A 64 6.72 1.48 -11.92
C LYS A 64 7.93 1.72 -11.00
N ASP A 65 7.83 2.71 -10.10
CA ASP A 65 8.89 3.12 -9.19
C ASP A 65 8.68 2.58 -7.76
N VAL A 66 7.69 1.70 -7.57
CA VAL A 66 7.35 1.10 -6.28
C VAL A 66 7.94 -0.30 -6.21
N ASN A 67 8.62 -0.64 -5.11
CA ASN A 67 9.11 -2.00 -4.91
C ASN A 67 7.93 -2.99 -4.73
N THR A 68 7.52 -3.63 -5.81
CA THR A 68 6.38 -4.58 -5.82
C THR A 68 6.79 -6.04 -5.96
N GLN A 69 8.07 -6.33 -6.22
CA GLN A 69 8.62 -7.68 -6.44
C GLN A 69 8.03 -8.73 -5.48
N SER A 70 8.16 -8.51 -4.18
CA SER A 70 7.68 -9.48 -3.16
C SER A 70 6.16 -9.63 -3.05
N LEU A 71 5.36 -8.80 -3.73
CA LEU A 71 3.89 -8.91 -3.75
C LEU A 71 3.41 -9.98 -4.73
N PHE A 72 4.18 -10.22 -5.79
CA PHE A 72 3.81 -11.12 -6.88
C PHE A 72 4.50 -12.49 -6.80
N PHE A 73 5.62 -12.60 -6.08
CA PHE A 73 6.32 -13.89 -5.86
C PHE A 73 5.51 -14.95 -5.10
N ASN A 74 4.50 -14.57 -4.32
CA ASN A 74 3.67 -15.53 -3.56
C ASN A 74 2.52 -16.16 -4.38
N LYS A 75 2.35 -15.79 -5.66
CA LYS A 75 1.26 -16.32 -6.50
C LYS A 75 1.67 -17.47 -7.43
N GLU A 76 2.95 -17.79 -7.57
CA GLU A 76 3.43 -18.81 -8.53
C GLU A 76 3.96 -20.10 -7.87
N ASN A 77 3.67 -20.34 -6.58
CA ASN A 77 4.07 -21.57 -5.88
C ASN A 77 2.89 -22.29 -5.21
N VAL A 78 1.70 -22.27 -5.81
CA VAL A 78 0.56 -23.13 -5.45
C VAL A 78 -0.01 -23.76 -6.71
#